data_AF-A0A812NWN0-F1
#
_entry.id   AF-A0A812NWN0-F1
#
_cell.length_a   1.000
_cell.length_b   1.000
_cell.length_c   1.000
_cell.angle_alpha   90.00
_cell.angle_beta   90.00
_cell.angle_gamma   90.00
#
_symmetry.space_group_name_H-M   'P 1'
#
loop_
_entity.id
_entity.type
_entity.pdbx_description
1 polymer ?
#
loop_
_entity_poly.entity_id
_entity_poly.type
_entity_poly.pdbx_seq_one_letter_code
_entity_poly.pdbx_strand_id
1 'polypeptide(L)'
;MALASPPDPSRSLAAAGMPRSTLYGLPTRGEASFKDEAWKAGQFLEKLRAVLSSYPPGSVVFSQVDVSKVIWSASGLDVLFGIFRDRGVRVDRLRAFDCGLDDDAARSIAAWLHGMSATHLPSEMHLSHNRLTVAGFRAVVEAIEIKWAQLMGKRLPVWLRVEGNAVDDFNICALVASGRAVLAASCKAPERWNGGAALSFPAFHGKNMSQMDLEMHRQQRTQAPPPLHEQKLRPEASATYPGRSRRSKWDVGPADRSRSPRRE
;
A
#
# COMPACT_ATOMS: atom_id res chain seq x y z
N MET A 1 -20.43 -21.64 -26.18
CA MET A 1 -19.39 -22.63 -25.81
C MET A 1 -18.92 -22.33 -24.41
N ALA A 2 -19.17 -23.21 -23.44
CA ALA A 2 -18.59 -23.07 -22.10
C ALA A 2 -17.09 -23.35 -22.21
N LEU A 3 -16.24 -22.37 -21.89
CA LEU A 3 -14.81 -22.60 -21.76
C LEU A 3 -14.60 -23.64 -20.67
N ALA A 4 -13.87 -24.72 -20.99
CA ALA A 4 -13.51 -25.73 -20.00
C ALA A 4 -12.86 -25.03 -18.80
N SER A 5 -13.30 -25.40 -17.58
CA SER A 5 -12.69 -24.85 -16.37
C SER A 5 -11.19 -25.18 -16.39
N PRO A 6 -10.31 -24.20 -16.15
CA PRO A 6 -8.88 -24.45 -16.14
C PRO A 6 -8.54 -25.53 -15.10
N PRO A 7 -7.52 -26.37 -15.36
CA PRO A 7 -7.11 -27.42 -14.43
C PRO A 7 -6.75 -26.82 -13.06
N ASP A 8 -7.09 -27.55 -11.99
CA ASP A 8 -6.79 -27.15 -10.61
C ASP A 8 -5.28 -26.88 -10.44
N PRO A 9 -4.87 -25.62 -10.22
CA PRO A 9 -3.45 -25.28 -10.16
C PRO A 9 -2.74 -25.95 -8.98
N SER A 10 -3.44 -26.34 -7.91
CA SER A 10 -2.82 -26.97 -6.75
C SER A 10 -2.31 -28.38 -7.07
N ARG A 11 -3.01 -29.14 -7.91
CA ARG A 11 -2.53 -30.46 -8.38
C ARG A 11 -1.25 -30.33 -9.22
N SER A 12 -1.12 -29.22 -9.96
CA SER A 12 0.07 -28.93 -10.79
C SER A 12 1.32 -28.66 -9.93
N LEU A 13 1.17 -27.99 -8.78
CA LEU A 13 2.30 -27.72 -7.87
C LEU A 13 2.81 -28.99 -7.18
N ALA A 14 1.91 -29.84 -6.70
CA ALA A 14 2.28 -31.12 -6.10
C ALA A 14 3.02 -32.03 -7.11
N ALA A 15 2.50 -32.13 -8.35
CA ALA A 15 3.16 -32.87 -9.42
C ALA A 15 4.53 -32.30 -9.82
N ALA A 16 4.74 -30.99 -9.59
CA ALA A 16 6.02 -30.31 -9.80
C ALA A 16 7.01 -30.49 -8.63
N GLY A 17 6.68 -31.30 -7.62
CA GLY A 17 7.54 -31.54 -6.46
C GLY A 17 7.43 -30.47 -5.38
N MET A 18 6.38 -29.65 -5.39
CA MET A 18 6.08 -28.64 -4.36
C MET A 18 4.78 -29.00 -3.60
N PRO A 19 4.76 -30.09 -2.81
CA PRO A 19 3.53 -30.60 -2.19
C PRO A 19 3.02 -29.73 -1.04
N ARG A 20 3.83 -28.84 -0.48
CA ARG A 20 3.41 -27.94 0.61
C ARG A 20 2.92 -26.59 0.09
N SER A 21 3.15 -26.30 -1.18
CA SER A 21 2.74 -25.07 -1.84
C SER A 21 1.38 -25.23 -2.51
N THR A 22 0.57 -24.18 -2.47
CA THR A 22 -0.82 -24.21 -2.94
C THR A 22 -1.13 -23.02 -3.84
N LEU A 23 -2.02 -23.23 -4.80
CA LEU A 23 -2.57 -22.17 -5.65
C LEU A 23 -3.99 -22.57 -6.07
N TYR A 24 -5.01 -21.92 -5.52
CA TYR A 24 -6.41 -22.27 -5.75
C TYR A 24 -7.33 -21.06 -5.62
N GLY A 25 -8.64 -21.23 -5.90
CA GLY A 25 -9.66 -20.19 -5.67
C GLY A 25 -9.65 -19.03 -6.68
N LEU A 26 -8.89 -19.14 -7.76
CA LEU A 26 -8.81 -18.14 -8.81
C LEU A 26 -10.07 -18.13 -9.70
N PRO A 27 -10.45 -16.96 -10.27
CA PRO A 27 -9.72 -15.70 -10.21
C PRO A 27 -10.12 -14.75 -9.07
N THR A 28 -11.30 -14.93 -8.43
CA THR A 28 -11.90 -13.88 -7.59
C THR A 28 -11.59 -13.97 -6.10
N ARG A 29 -11.16 -15.13 -5.60
CA ARG A 29 -10.83 -15.34 -4.18
C ARG A 29 -9.64 -16.28 -4.06
N GLY A 30 -8.60 -15.98 -4.82
CA GLY A 30 -7.41 -16.79 -4.90
C GLY A 30 -6.71 -16.91 -3.55
N GLU A 31 -6.02 -18.02 -3.36
CA GLU A 31 -5.01 -18.18 -2.32
C GLU A 31 -3.75 -18.77 -2.95
N ALA A 32 -2.61 -18.15 -2.65
CA ALA A 32 -1.30 -18.64 -3.04
C ALA A 32 -0.44 -18.82 -1.78
N SER A 33 0.19 -19.97 -1.63
CA SER A 33 1.09 -20.28 -0.53
C SER A 33 2.33 -20.96 -1.05
N PHE A 34 3.51 -20.50 -0.65
CA PHE A 34 4.78 -21.18 -0.89
C PHE A 34 5.37 -21.65 0.44
N LYS A 35 5.50 -22.97 0.61
CA LYS A 35 5.94 -23.61 1.86
C LYS A 35 6.94 -24.74 1.63
N ASP A 36 7.50 -24.82 0.43
CA ASP A 36 8.52 -25.80 0.07
C ASP A 36 9.93 -25.23 0.25
N GLU A 37 10.94 -25.99 -0.16
CA GLU A 37 12.34 -25.61 -0.01
C GLU A 37 12.65 -24.33 -0.81
N ALA A 38 13.42 -23.41 -0.24
CA ALA A 38 13.70 -22.10 -0.83
C ALA A 38 14.23 -22.16 -2.27
N TRP A 39 15.01 -23.19 -2.63
CA TRP A 39 15.55 -23.36 -3.98
C TRP A 39 14.47 -23.64 -5.04
N LYS A 40 13.26 -24.08 -4.64
CA LYS A 40 12.10 -24.26 -5.54
C LYS A 40 11.31 -22.97 -5.79
N ALA A 41 11.67 -21.86 -5.16
CA ALA A 41 10.94 -20.59 -5.32
C ALA A 41 10.84 -20.17 -6.79
N GLY A 42 11.92 -20.33 -7.58
CA GLY A 42 11.89 -20.04 -9.02
C GLY A 42 10.82 -20.84 -9.77
N GLN A 43 10.75 -22.15 -9.51
CA GLN A 43 9.75 -23.04 -10.10
C GLN A 43 8.31 -22.67 -9.68
N PHE A 44 8.12 -22.29 -8.41
CA PHE A 44 6.83 -21.77 -7.93
C PHE A 44 6.43 -20.51 -8.70
N LEU A 45 7.35 -19.56 -8.87
CA LEU A 45 7.10 -18.30 -9.59
C LEU A 45 6.77 -18.53 -11.07
N GLU A 46 7.44 -19.47 -11.73
CA GLU A 46 7.12 -19.87 -13.10
C GLU A 46 5.70 -20.43 -13.21
N LYS A 47 5.32 -21.33 -12.29
CA LYS A 47 3.97 -21.90 -12.25
C LYS A 47 2.91 -20.84 -11.94
N LEU A 48 3.18 -19.97 -10.98
CA LEU A 48 2.31 -18.84 -10.66
C LEU A 48 2.09 -17.95 -11.89
N ARG A 49 3.18 -17.57 -12.60
CA ARG A 49 3.09 -16.78 -13.83
C ARG A 49 2.28 -17.49 -14.92
N ALA A 50 2.52 -18.77 -15.14
CA ALA A 50 1.80 -19.56 -16.14
C ALA A 50 0.29 -19.59 -15.85
N VAL A 51 -0.09 -19.84 -14.59
CA VAL A 51 -1.50 -19.84 -14.16
C VAL A 51 -2.13 -18.46 -14.28
N LEU A 52 -1.45 -17.39 -13.85
CA LEU A 52 -1.98 -16.03 -13.98
C LEU A 52 -2.09 -15.56 -15.44
N SER A 53 -1.37 -16.19 -16.36
CA SER A 53 -1.44 -15.89 -17.80
C SER A 53 -2.70 -16.44 -18.46
N SER A 54 -3.39 -17.41 -17.85
CA SER A 54 -4.67 -17.93 -18.36
C SER A 54 -5.87 -17.04 -18.02
N TYR A 55 -5.68 -15.97 -17.25
CA TYR A 55 -6.72 -15.02 -16.87
C TYR A 55 -6.48 -13.64 -17.51
N PRO A 56 -7.52 -12.84 -17.79
CA PRO A 56 -7.32 -11.45 -18.23
C PRO A 56 -6.51 -10.63 -17.21
N PRO A 57 -5.62 -9.72 -17.64
CA PRO A 57 -4.94 -8.79 -16.72
C PRO A 57 -5.92 -8.04 -15.84
N GLY A 58 -5.60 -7.87 -14.56
CA GLY A 58 -6.45 -7.16 -13.59
C GLY A 58 -7.64 -7.95 -13.07
N SER A 59 -7.91 -9.16 -13.59
CA SER A 59 -9.07 -9.97 -13.16
C SER A 59 -8.81 -10.82 -11.92
N VAL A 60 -7.54 -11.01 -11.54
CA VAL A 60 -7.16 -11.89 -10.43
C VAL A 60 -7.06 -11.13 -9.11
N VAL A 61 -7.74 -11.67 -8.11
CA VAL A 61 -7.73 -11.22 -6.72
C VAL A 61 -7.32 -12.38 -5.84
N PHE A 62 -6.22 -12.21 -5.10
CA PHE A 62 -5.85 -13.07 -3.99
C PHE A 62 -6.43 -12.52 -2.69
N SER A 63 -7.22 -13.34 -2.02
CA SER A 63 -7.61 -13.06 -0.63
C SER A 63 -6.43 -13.22 0.34
N GLN A 64 -5.44 -14.03 -0.05
CA GLN A 64 -4.21 -14.22 0.70
C GLN A 64 -3.05 -14.68 -0.20
N VAL A 65 -1.88 -14.10 0.03
CA VAL A 65 -0.58 -14.60 -0.45
C VAL A 65 0.29 -14.87 0.77
N ASP A 66 0.74 -16.11 0.94
CA ASP A 66 1.52 -16.54 2.10
C ASP A 66 2.87 -17.16 1.69
N VAL A 67 3.94 -16.40 1.89
CA VAL A 67 5.32 -16.81 1.62
C VAL A 67 6.15 -16.94 2.90
N SER A 68 5.50 -16.84 4.07
CA SER A 68 6.14 -16.86 5.39
C SER A 68 6.94 -18.13 5.70
N LYS A 69 7.91 -18.03 6.60
CA LYS A 69 8.74 -19.15 7.09
C LYS A 69 9.56 -19.85 6.01
N VAL A 70 9.84 -19.15 4.91
CA VAL A 70 10.75 -19.58 3.85
C VAL A 70 11.69 -18.43 3.57
N ILE A 71 12.99 -18.71 3.45
CA ILE A 71 13.97 -17.69 3.11
C ILE A 71 13.83 -17.29 1.64
N TRP A 72 13.66 -16.00 1.39
CA TRP A 72 13.60 -15.44 0.03
C TRP A 72 14.84 -14.58 -0.25
N SER A 73 15.38 -14.68 -1.46
CA SER A 73 16.30 -13.66 -1.97
C SER A 73 15.50 -12.40 -2.35
N ALA A 74 16.16 -11.24 -2.30
CA ALA A 74 15.57 -9.99 -2.80
C ALA A 74 15.10 -10.13 -4.25
N SER A 75 15.92 -10.76 -5.12
CA SER A 75 15.56 -11.02 -6.52
C SER A 75 14.33 -11.91 -6.69
N GLY A 76 14.14 -12.91 -5.81
CA GLY A 76 12.96 -13.78 -5.85
C GLY A 76 11.67 -13.02 -5.52
N LEU A 77 11.73 -12.10 -4.56
CA LEU A 77 10.62 -11.21 -4.24
C LEU A 77 10.37 -10.17 -5.32
N ASP A 78 11.42 -9.60 -5.91
CA ASP A 78 11.30 -8.71 -7.06
C ASP A 78 10.53 -9.38 -8.21
N VAL A 79 10.83 -10.64 -8.49
CA VAL A 79 10.12 -11.42 -9.51
C VAL A 79 8.66 -11.67 -9.09
N LEU A 80 8.39 -12.04 -7.83
CA LEU A 80 7.04 -12.23 -7.32
C LEU A 80 6.18 -10.97 -7.49
N PHE A 81 6.69 -9.85 -7.02
CA PHE A 81 6.00 -8.56 -7.08
C PHE A 81 5.92 -8.01 -8.51
N GLY A 82 6.92 -8.30 -9.34
CA GLY A 82 6.87 -8.06 -10.77
C GLY A 82 5.71 -8.80 -11.44
N ILE A 83 5.54 -10.10 -11.15
CA ILE A 83 4.40 -10.88 -11.64
C ILE A 83 3.07 -10.24 -11.21
N PHE A 84 2.94 -9.82 -9.95
CA PHE A 84 1.70 -9.18 -9.49
C PHE A 84 1.42 -7.87 -10.21
N ARG A 85 2.43 -7.01 -10.37
CA ARG A 85 2.31 -5.74 -11.09
C ARG A 85 1.95 -5.96 -12.55
N ASP A 86 2.70 -6.81 -13.26
CA ASP A 86 2.55 -7.03 -14.70
C ASP A 86 1.20 -7.66 -15.04
N ARG A 87 0.63 -8.45 -14.11
CA ARG A 87 -0.68 -9.09 -14.26
C ARG A 87 -1.83 -8.27 -13.64
N GLY A 88 -1.55 -7.13 -13.01
CA GLY A 88 -2.54 -6.31 -12.31
C GLY A 88 -3.23 -7.03 -11.15
N VAL A 89 -2.53 -7.97 -10.51
CA VAL A 89 -3.07 -8.80 -9.42
C VAL A 89 -3.36 -7.94 -8.19
N ARG A 90 -4.54 -8.12 -7.61
CA ARG A 90 -4.89 -7.58 -6.29
C ARG A 90 -4.56 -8.59 -5.19
N VAL A 91 -3.98 -8.13 -4.09
CA VAL A 91 -3.69 -8.95 -2.91
C VAL A 91 -4.29 -8.30 -1.68
N ASP A 92 -5.26 -8.94 -1.04
CA ASP A 92 -5.91 -8.39 0.15
C ASP A 92 -5.08 -8.59 1.43
N ARG A 93 -4.36 -9.71 1.53
CA ARG A 93 -3.49 -10.04 2.66
C ARG A 93 -2.16 -10.63 2.19
N LEU A 94 -1.05 -10.01 2.61
CA LEU A 94 0.29 -10.51 2.37
C LEU A 94 0.90 -11.02 3.69
N ARG A 95 1.34 -12.29 3.71
CA ARG A 95 2.10 -12.88 4.83
C ARG A 95 3.50 -13.23 4.37
N ALA A 96 4.48 -12.49 4.87
CA ALA A 96 5.90 -12.66 4.55
C ALA A 96 6.76 -12.47 5.81
N PHE A 97 6.32 -13.07 6.92
CA PHE A 97 7.06 -13.06 8.18
C PHE A 97 8.06 -14.22 8.24
N ASP A 98 9.18 -14.02 8.95
CA ASP A 98 10.22 -15.04 9.11
C ASP A 98 10.77 -15.53 7.75
N CYS A 99 11.10 -14.58 6.88
CA CYS A 99 11.59 -14.83 5.52
C CYS A 99 13.02 -14.33 5.29
N GLY A 100 13.64 -13.69 6.28
CA GLY A 100 14.93 -13.02 6.13
C GLY A 100 14.88 -11.76 5.27
N LEU A 101 13.73 -11.08 5.16
CA LEU A 101 13.60 -9.90 4.32
C LEU A 101 14.44 -8.74 4.85
N ASP A 102 15.17 -8.05 3.98
CA ASP A 102 15.97 -6.86 4.30
C ASP A 102 15.36 -5.59 3.67
N ASP A 103 16.09 -4.48 3.73
CA ASP A 103 15.62 -3.22 3.18
C ASP A 103 15.49 -3.25 1.64
N ASP A 104 16.17 -4.15 0.94
CA ASP A 104 16.04 -4.31 -0.50
C ASP A 104 14.69 -4.96 -0.81
N ALA A 105 14.36 -6.04 -0.10
CA ALA A 105 13.03 -6.64 -0.16
C ALA A 105 11.92 -5.65 0.23
N ALA A 106 12.14 -4.76 1.20
CA ALA A 106 11.19 -3.71 1.54
C ALA A 106 11.00 -2.71 0.40
N ARG A 107 12.05 -2.35 -0.34
CA ARG A 107 11.95 -1.49 -1.53
C ARG A 107 11.19 -2.20 -2.66
N SER A 108 11.35 -3.51 -2.84
CA SER A 108 10.54 -4.30 -3.78
C SER A 108 9.04 -4.23 -3.44
N ILE A 109 8.70 -4.38 -2.16
CA ILE A 109 7.34 -4.23 -1.65
C ILE A 109 6.83 -2.82 -1.91
N ALA A 110 7.60 -1.79 -1.57
CA ALA A 110 7.22 -0.39 -1.81
C ALA A 110 7.00 -0.10 -3.30
N ALA A 111 7.87 -0.59 -4.19
CA ALA A 111 7.74 -0.45 -5.63
C ALA A 111 6.47 -1.12 -6.17
N TRP A 112 6.12 -2.30 -5.66
CA TRP A 112 4.84 -2.95 -5.96
C TRP A 112 3.65 -2.11 -5.51
N LEU A 113 3.69 -1.61 -4.26
CA LEU A 113 2.65 -0.75 -3.73
C LEU A 113 2.49 0.53 -4.57
N HIS A 114 3.57 1.12 -5.06
CA HIS A 114 3.51 2.28 -5.97
C HIS A 114 2.89 1.97 -7.33
N GLY A 115 3.17 0.78 -7.88
CA GLY A 115 2.70 0.36 -9.20
C GLY A 115 1.22 -0.01 -9.27
N MET A 116 0.57 -0.32 -8.14
CA MET A 116 -0.84 -0.73 -8.14
C MET A 116 -1.83 0.44 -8.04
N SER A 117 -3.10 0.19 -8.36
CA SER A 117 -4.20 1.13 -8.08
C SER A 117 -4.36 1.35 -6.57
N ALA A 118 -4.65 2.58 -6.15
CA ALA A 118 -4.94 2.90 -4.74
C ALA A 118 -6.10 2.07 -4.18
N THR A 119 -7.12 1.79 -4.98
CA THR A 119 -8.26 0.95 -4.57
C THR A 119 -7.87 -0.48 -4.23
N HIS A 120 -6.70 -0.95 -4.69
CA HIS A 120 -6.15 -2.30 -4.48
C HIS A 120 -5.18 -2.38 -3.30
N LEU A 121 -5.00 -1.32 -2.53
CA LEU A 121 -4.15 -1.32 -1.33
C LEU A 121 -4.51 -2.50 -0.41
N PRO A 122 -3.53 -3.34 0.00
CA PRO A 122 -3.77 -4.47 0.87
C PRO A 122 -4.42 -4.05 2.19
N SER A 123 -5.29 -4.90 2.71
CA SER A 123 -5.90 -4.68 4.03
C SER A 123 -4.97 -5.08 5.18
N GLU A 124 -4.04 -6.01 4.92
CA GLU A 124 -3.11 -6.58 5.90
C GLU A 124 -1.78 -6.96 5.26
N MET A 125 -0.69 -6.62 5.94
CA MET A 125 0.68 -7.00 5.61
C MET A 125 1.39 -7.46 6.88
N HIS A 126 1.89 -8.69 6.86
CA HIS A 126 2.61 -9.30 7.97
C HIS A 126 4.08 -9.52 7.60
N LEU A 127 4.96 -8.65 8.09
CA LEU A 127 6.39 -8.59 7.77
C LEU A 127 7.28 -8.79 9.01
N SER A 128 6.75 -9.38 10.08
CA SER A 128 7.47 -9.59 11.34
C SER A 128 8.63 -10.60 11.19
N HIS A 129 9.54 -10.59 12.16
CA HIS A 129 10.67 -11.53 12.24
C HIS A 129 11.53 -11.52 10.96
N ASN A 130 11.83 -10.34 10.44
CA ASN A 130 12.71 -10.16 9.30
C ASN A 130 13.92 -9.31 9.71
N ARG A 131 14.67 -8.80 8.75
CA ARG A 131 15.87 -7.97 8.93
C ARG A 131 15.64 -6.54 8.43
N LEU A 132 14.39 -6.07 8.48
CA LEU A 132 14.07 -4.69 8.09
C LEU A 132 14.71 -3.72 9.09
N THR A 133 15.37 -2.70 8.57
CA THR A 133 15.78 -1.55 9.39
C THR A 133 14.69 -0.48 9.35
N VAL A 134 14.92 0.63 10.07
CA VAL A 134 14.08 1.82 9.98
C VAL A 134 13.97 2.34 8.53
N ALA A 135 14.99 2.18 7.69
CA ALA A 135 14.95 2.64 6.30
C ALA A 135 13.94 1.82 5.46
N GLY A 136 14.02 0.49 5.49
CA GLY A 136 13.06 -0.38 4.81
C GLY A 136 11.64 -0.22 5.34
N PHE A 137 11.48 -0.09 6.66
CA PHE A 137 10.18 0.21 7.28
C PHE A 137 9.56 1.50 6.73
N ARG A 138 10.34 2.60 6.70
CA ARG A 138 9.87 3.89 6.18
C ARG A 138 9.46 3.81 4.71
N ALA A 139 10.19 3.09 3.88
CA ALA A 139 9.85 2.92 2.47
C ALA A 139 8.46 2.27 2.28
N VAL A 140 8.14 1.24 3.08
CA VAL A 140 6.83 0.58 3.04
C VAL A 140 5.73 1.51 3.56
N VAL A 141 5.97 2.20 4.68
CA VAL A 141 5.02 3.16 5.27
C VAL A 141 4.67 4.29 4.30
N GLU A 142 5.68 4.90 3.70
CA GLU A 142 5.52 6.00 2.73
C GLU A 142 4.73 5.54 1.51
N ALA A 143 5.03 4.36 0.96
CA ALA A 143 4.29 3.80 -0.17
C ALA A 143 2.81 3.55 0.16
N ILE A 144 2.51 3.05 1.37
CA ILE A 144 1.14 2.88 1.86
C ILE A 144 0.43 4.23 1.94
N GLU A 145 1.04 5.24 2.56
CA GLU A 145 0.43 6.57 2.75
C GLU A 145 0.15 7.28 1.43
N ILE A 146 1.08 7.23 0.48
CA ILE A 146 0.91 7.80 -0.86
C ILE A 146 -0.31 7.18 -1.55
N LYS A 147 -0.48 5.86 -1.48
CA LYS A 147 -1.65 5.19 -2.05
C LYS A 147 -2.91 5.45 -1.25
N TRP A 148 -2.80 5.52 0.07
CA TRP A 148 -3.94 5.77 0.93
C TRP A 148 -4.53 7.17 0.70
N ALA A 149 -3.68 8.20 0.52
CA ALA A 149 -4.10 9.57 0.23
C ALA A 149 -4.84 9.75 -1.11
N GLN A 150 -4.70 8.79 -2.03
CA GLN A 150 -5.40 8.78 -3.32
C GLN A 150 -6.83 8.23 -3.21
N LEU A 151 -7.20 7.66 -2.07
CA LEU A 151 -8.52 7.07 -1.86
C LEU A 151 -9.56 8.16 -1.53
N MET A 152 -10.71 8.10 -2.20
CA MET A 152 -11.85 8.93 -1.87
C MET A 152 -12.62 8.31 -0.69
N GLY A 153 -12.66 9.02 0.44
CA GLY A 153 -13.45 8.64 1.63
C GLY A 153 -12.69 7.83 2.67
N LYS A 154 -13.34 7.61 3.83
CA LYS A 154 -12.75 6.89 4.97
C LYS A 154 -12.59 5.41 4.63
N ARG A 155 -11.36 4.91 4.58
CA ARG A 155 -11.06 3.47 4.51
C ARG A 155 -10.39 2.99 5.78
N LEU A 156 -10.45 1.67 5.98
CA LEU A 156 -9.66 0.99 6.99
C LEU A 156 -8.15 1.25 6.76
N PRO A 157 -7.41 1.63 7.81
CA PRO A 157 -5.95 1.67 7.75
C PRO A 157 -5.38 0.30 7.40
N VAL A 158 -4.24 0.20 6.75
CA VAL A 158 -3.56 -1.09 6.50
C VAL A 158 -3.12 -1.68 7.84
N TRP A 159 -3.41 -2.95 8.11
CA TRP A 159 -2.87 -3.65 9.28
C TRP A 159 -1.43 -4.10 8.98
N LEU A 160 -0.45 -3.44 9.59
CA LEU A 160 0.97 -3.69 9.35
C LEU A 160 1.61 -4.28 10.61
N ARG A 161 2.20 -5.47 10.47
CA ARG A 161 2.99 -6.13 11.53
C ARG A 161 4.46 -6.13 11.15
N VAL A 162 5.31 -5.61 12.03
CA VAL A 162 6.75 -5.43 11.80
C VAL A 162 7.60 -5.80 13.03
N GLU A 163 7.00 -6.40 14.07
CA GLU A 163 7.74 -6.86 15.25
C GLU A 163 8.86 -7.85 14.91
N GLY A 164 9.91 -7.90 15.71
CA GLY A 164 11.06 -8.77 15.46
C GLY A 164 11.94 -8.33 14.28
N ASN A 165 11.81 -7.09 13.82
CA ASN A 165 12.75 -6.40 12.93
C ASN A 165 13.62 -5.41 13.73
N ALA A 166 14.58 -4.76 13.06
CA ALA A 166 15.35 -3.64 13.62
C ALA A 166 14.58 -2.30 13.48
N VAL A 167 13.32 -2.31 13.92
CA VAL A 167 12.42 -1.16 13.97
C VAL A 167 12.02 -0.95 15.42
N ASP A 168 12.49 0.14 16.02
CA ASP A 168 12.12 0.48 17.39
C ASP A 168 10.66 0.96 17.48
N ASP A 169 10.09 0.82 18.68
CA ASP A 169 8.75 1.31 19.01
C ASP A 169 8.65 2.83 18.83
N PHE A 170 9.76 3.56 18.94
CA PHE A 170 9.79 5.01 18.77
C PHE A 170 9.30 5.43 17.38
N ASN A 171 9.76 4.78 16.31
CA ASN A 171 9.32 5.09 14.95
C ASN A 171 7.81 4.86 14.77
N ILE A 172 7.25 3.84 15.43
CA ILE A 172 5.82 3.51 15.38
C ILE A 172 5.01 4.52 16.21
N CYS A 173 5.46 4.81 17.43
CA CYS A 173 4.84 5.81 18.30
C CYS A 173 4.86 7.21 17.68
N ALA A 174 5.90 7.58 16.93
CA ALA A 174 5.94 8.83 16.19
C ALA A 174 4.84 8.92 15.11
N LEU A 175 4.56 7.81 14.40
CA LEU A 175 3.44 7.74 13.44
C LEU A 175 2.09 7.89 14.16
N VAL A 176 1.92 7.21 15.30
CA VAL A 176 0.70 7.30 16.11
C VAL A 176 0.48 8.72 16.65
N ALA A 177 1.51 9.32 17.23
CA ALA A 177 1.46 10.69 17.77
C ALA A 177 1.14 11.74 16.71
N SER A 178 1.51 11.49 15.45
CA SER A 178 1.19 12.35 14.31
C SER A 178 -0.17 12.06 13.65
N GLY A 179 -0.94 11.10 14.18
CA GLY A 179 -2.24 10.69 13.61
C GLY A 179 -2.14 9.89 12.31
N ARG A 180 -0.93 9.57 11.85
CA ARG A 180 -0.67 8.79 10.63
C ARG A 180 -0.93 7.29 10.82
N ALA A 181 -0.88 6.83 12.06
CA ALA A 181 -1.17 5.45 12.44
C ALA A 181 -2.06 5.37 13.68
N VAL A 182 -2.66 4.20 13.90
CA VAL A 182 -3.35 3.85 15.16
C VAL A 182 -2.83 2.53 15.72
N LEU A 183 -2.90 2.37 17.04
CA LEU A 183 -2.69 1.08 17.70
C LEU A 183 -4.02 0.37 17.87
N ALA A 184 -4.05 -0.94 17.65
CA ALA A 184 -5.25 -1.76 17.82
C ALA A 184 -4.90 -3.16 18.34
N ALA A 185 -5.82 -3.78 19.08
CA ALA A 185 -5.58 -5.10 19.69
C ALA A 185 -5.52 -6.23 18.63
N SER A 186 -6.20 -6.07 17.51
CA SER A 186 -6.22 -7.04 16.41
C SER A 186 -6.57 -6.37 15.08
N CYS A 187 -6.37 -7.09 13.98
CA CYS A 187 -6.81 -6.65 12.65
C CYS A 187 -8.34 -6.57 12.51
N LYS A 188 -9.14 -6.99 13.48
CA LYS A 188 -10.61 -6.85 13.45
C LYS A 188 -11.12 -5.80 14.44
N ALA A 189 -10.22 -5.15 15.16
CA ALA A 189 -10.57 -4.28 16.26
C ALA A 189 -11.19 -2.97 15.75
N PRO A 190 -12.28 -2.49 16.35
CA PRO A 190 -13.02 -1.31 15.89
C PRO A 190 -12.22 0.00 16.02
N GLU A 191 -11.21 0.06 16.88
CA GLU A 191 -10.31 1.21 17.07
C GLU A 191 -9.54 1.56 15.78
N ARG A 192 -9.42 0.59 14.85
CA ARG A 192 -8.88 0.84 13.51
C ARG A 192 -9.71 1.85 12.73
N TRP A 193 -10.99 2.04 13.06
CA TRP A 193 -11.91 2.89 12.30
C TRP A 193 -11.75 4.40 12.55
N ASN A 194 -10.57 4.85 12.98
CA ASN A 194 -10.30 6.26 13.33
C ASN A 194 -10.17 7.21 12.10
N GLY A 195 -10.68 6.82 10.93
CA GLY A 195 -11.00 7.66 9.76
C GLY A 195 -9.88 8.48 9.08
N GLY A 196 -8.72 8.68 9.70
CA GLY A 196 -7.64 9.55 9.23
C GLY A 196 -6.27 8.90 9.16
N ALA A 197 -6.09 7.69 9.72
CA ALA A 197 -4.82 6.98 9.72
C ALA A 197 -4.70 6.06 8.50
N ALA A 198 -3.55 6.07 7.85
CA ALA A 198 -3.24 5.14 6.75
C ALA A 198 -2.83 3.76 7.27
N LEU A 199 -2.26 3.70 8.49
CA LEU A 199 -1.74 2.48 9.10
C LEU A 199 -2.40 2.13 10.42
N SER A 200 -2.39 0.85 10.73
CA SER A 200 -2.73 0.31 12.04
C SER A 200 -1.70 -0.75 12.45
N PHE A 201 -1.24 -0.68 13.69
CA PHE A 201 -0.25 -1.59 14.26
C PHE A 201 -0.81 -2.33 15.48
N PRO A 202 -0.22 -3.49 15.86
CA PRO A 202 -0.56 -4.15 17.10
C PRO A 202 -0.33 -3.27 18.35
N ALA A 203 -1.28 -3.27 19.28
CA ALA A 203 -1.24 -2.48 20.51
C ALA A 203 -0.16 -2.89 21.53
N PHE A 204 0.64 -3.93 21.24
CA PHE A 204 1.81 -4.23 22.06
C PHE A 204 3.01 -3.34 21.75
N HIS A 205 2.98 -2.61 20.63
CA HIS A 205 3.93 -1.53 20.35
C HIS A 205 3.63 -0.33 21.25
N GLY A 206 4.66 0.29 21.83
CA GLY A 206 4.54 1.48 22.67
C GLY A 206 4.24 1.22 24.14
N LYS A 207 4.18 -0.05 24.58
CA LYS A 207 3.97 -0.40 26.00
C LYS A 207 5.13 -0.01 26.92
N ASN A 208 6.31 0.24 26.36
CA ASN A 208 7.52 0.53 27.11
C ASN A 208 8.00 1.99 27.01
N MET A 209 7.29 2.86 26.29
CA MET A 209 7.66 4.29 26.21
C MET A 209 7.05 5.06 27.37
N SER A 210 7.89 5.77 28.14
CA SER A 210 7.37 6.68 29.16
C SER A 210 6.71 7.89 28.50
N GLN A 211 5.75 8.52 29.18
CA GLN A 211 5.17 9.80 28.74
C GLN A 211 6.25 10.86 28.50
N MET A 212 7.33 10.82 29.29
CA MET A 212 8.46 11.74 29.21
C MET A 212 9.25 11.57 27.90
N ASP A 213 9.40 10.35 27.40
CA ASP A 213 10.09 10.08 26.12
C ASP A 213 9.34 10.65 24.92
N LEU A 214 8.00 10.54 24.96
CA LEU A 214 7.12 11.11 23.94
C LEU A 214 7.15 12.65 23.96
N GLU A 215 7.14 13.24 25.15
CA GLU A 215 7.08 14.69 25.34
C GLU A 215 8.40 15.38 25.01
N MET A 216 9.53 14.77 25.40
CA MET A 216 10.88 15.23 25.03
C MET A 216 11.08 15.32 23.52
N HIS A 217 10.54 14.36 22.76
CA HIS A 217 10.64 14.38 21.29
C HIS A 217 9.67 15.35 20.62
N ARG A 218 8.48 15.53 21.20
CA ARG A 218 7.55 16.58 20.74
C ARG A 218 8.23 17.95 20.84
N GLN A 219 8.97 18.20 21.92
CA GLN A 219 9.74 19.42 22.12
C GLN A 219 10.92 19.56 21.13
N GLN A 220 11.68 18.48 20.88
CA GLN A 220 12.76 18.50 19.87
C GLN A 220 12.24 18.82 18.45
N ARG A 221 11.03 18.40 18.09
CA ARG A 221 10.42 18.74 16.78
C ARG A 221 9.92 20.17 16.69
N THR A 222 9.39 20.75 17.76
CA THR A 222 9.03 22.19 17.75
C THR A 222 10.25 23.11 17.59
N GLN A 223 11.45 22.57 17.80
CA GLN A 223 12.72 23.29 17.62
C GLN A 223 13.40 23.01 16.28
N ALA A 224 12.92 22.03 15.50
CA ALA A 224 13.47 21.75 14.18
C ALA A 224 12.97 22.81 13.18
N PRO A 225 13.86 23.45 12.40
CA PRO A 225 13.43 24.38 11.37
C PRO A 225 12.56 23.66 10.32
N PRO A 226 11.54 24.33 9.77
CA PRO A 226 10.67 23.72 8.77
C PRO A 226 11.48 23.24 7.56
N PRO A 227 11.05 22.16 6.88
CA PRO A 227 11.75 21.65 5.70
C PRO A 227 11.94 22.75 4.66
N LEU A 228 13.16 22.85 4.09
CA LEU A 228 13.56 23.87 3.10
C LEU A 228 12.62 23.99 1.88
N HIS A 229 11.81 22.95 1.61
CA HIS A 229 10.79 22.95 0.56
C HIS A 229 9.62 23.94 0.83
N GLU A 230 9.30 24.27 2.08
CA GLU A 230 8.19 25.18 2.42
C GLU A 230 8.56 26.67 2.39
N GLN A 231 9.83 27.03 2.17
CA GLN A 231 10.26 28.43 2.17
C GLN A 231 10.10 29.17 0.82
N LYS A 232 9.61 28.52 -0.24
CA LYS A 232 9.56 29.12 -1.59
C LYS A 232 8.17 29.58 -2.09
N LEU A 233 7.16 29.65 -1.24
CA LEU A 233 5.83 30.16 -1.61
C LEU A 233 5.34 31.23 -0.62
N ARG A 234 6.09 32.32 -0.47
CA ARG A 234 5.49 33.60 -0.07
C ARG A 234 5.43 34.49 -1.31
N PRO A 235 4.24 34.82 -1.84
CA PRO A 235 4.14 35.87 -2.84
C PRO A 235 4.51 37.19 -2.18
N GLU A 236 5.53 37.86 -2.72
CA GLU A 236 5.85 39.23 -2.34
C GLU A 236 4.63 40.11 -2.63
N ALA A 237 4.09 40.69 -1.56
CA ALA A 237 3.13 41.76 -1.66
C ALA A 237 3.87 43.05 -2.05
N SER A 238 3.35 43.72 -3.08
CA SER A 238 3.36 45.18 -3.30
C SER A 238 4.01 45.64 -4.60
N ALA A 239 3.17 46.01 -5.57
CA ALA A 239 3.41 47.21 -6.36
C ALA A 239 2.06 47.85 -6.69
N THR A 240 1.78 48.92 -5.96
CA THR A 240 0.77 49.94 -6.22
C THR A 240 0.88 50.47 -7.65
N TYR A 241 -0.23 50.48 -8.40
CA TYR A 241 -0.36 51.25 -9.64
C TYR A 241 -1.37 52.39 -9.44
N PRO A 242 -1.01 53.65 -9.77
CA PRO A 242 -1.93 54.77 -9.69
C PRO A 242 -2.87 54.78 -10.91
N GLY A 243 -4.07 55.30 -10.68
CA GLY A 243 -5.23 55.07 -11.52
C GLY A 243 -5.26 55.78 -12.88
N ARG A 244 -6.30 55.43 -13.63
CA ARG A 244 -6.90 56.29 -14.65
C ARG A 244 -8.39 55.97 -14.79
N SER A 245 -9.18 57.02 -14.60
CA SER A 245 -10.62 57.02 -14.81
C SER A 245 -10.97 57.28 -16.28
N ARG A 246 -12.05 56.66 -16.78
CA ARG A 246 -13.23 57.32 -17.40
C ARG A 246 -14.00 56.36 -18.33
N ARG A 247 -15.32 56.31 -18.09
CA ARG A 247 -16.44 56.19 -19.06
C ARG A 247 -16.49 54.89 -19.90
N SER A 248 -17.63 54.30 -20.25
CA SER A 248 -19.01 54.81 -20.39
C SER A 248 -20.01 53.66 -20.40
N LYS A 249 -21.18 53.94 -19.82
CA LYS A 249 -22.52 53.45 -20.19
C LYS A 249 -22.62 52.90 -21.62
N TRP A 250 -23.17 51.69 -21.76
CA TRP A 250 -24.19 51.37 -22.75
C TRP A 250 -25.15 50.35 -22.16
N ASP A 251 -26.37 50.82 -21.87
CA ASP A 251 -27.58 50.01 -21.77
C ASP A 251 -27.97 49.57 -23.19
N VAL A 252 -28.18 48.28 -23.41
CA VAL A 252 -29.10 47.78 -24.46
C VAL A 252 -29.79 46.53 -23.92
N GLY A 253 -31.12 46.59 -23.88
CA GLY A 253 -32.01 45.58 -23.31
C GLY A 253 -32.18 44.31 -24.18
N PRO A 254 -33.14 43.45 -23.81
CA PRO A 254 -33.23 42.06 -24.27
C PRO A 254 -34.09 41.90 -25.53
N ALA A 255 -33.71 40.96 -26.40
CA ALA A 255 -34.53 40.50 -27.51
C ALA A 255 -34.50 38.96 -27.62
N ASP A 256 -35.60 38.37 -27.15
CA ASP A 256 -36.54 37.53 -27.91
C ASP A 256 -36.08 36.33 -28.77
N ARG A 257 -36.77 35.21 -28.52
CA ARG A 257 -37.20 34.13 -29.43
C ARG A 257 -36.28 33.69 -30.58
N SER A 258 -35.98 32.39 -30.64
CA SER A 258 -36.77 31.42 -31.42
C SER A 258 -36.02 30.11 -31.74
N ARG A 259 -36.69 28.99 -31.41
CA ARG A 259 -36.93 27.76 -32.19
C ARG A 259 -35.86 27.18 -33.15
N SER A 260 -35.70 25.85 -33.01
CA SER A 260 -35.71 24.77 -34.04
C SER A 260 -34.41 23.93 -34.09
N PRO A 261 -34.41 22.72 -34.70
CA PRO A 261 -35.36 21.61 -34.53
C PRO A 261 -34.65 20.25 -34.32
N ARG A 262 -35.47 19.22 -34.05
CA ARG A 262 -35.16 17.79 -34.22
C ARG A 262 -34.50 17.49 -35.56
N ARG A 263 -33.55 16.54 -35.55
CA ARG A 263 -33.36 15.58 -36.64
C ARG A 263 -33.18 14.18 -36.05
N GLU A 264 -33.96 13.30 -36.67
CA GLU A 264 -33.90 11.83 -36.85
C GLU A 264 -32.90 11.01 -36.02
#